data_AF-A0A959GQC7-F1
#
_entry.id   AF-A0A959GQC7-F1
#
_cell.length_a   1.000
_cell.length_b   1.000
_cell.length_c   1.000
_cell.angle_alpha   90.00
_cell.angle_beta   90.00
_cell.angle_gamma   90.00
#
_symmetry.space_group_name_H-M   'P 1'
#
loop_
_entity.id
_entity.type
_entity.pdbx_description
1 polymer ?
#
loop_
_entity_poly.entity_id
_entity_poly.type
_entity_poly.pdbx_seq_one_letter_code
_entity_poly.pdbx_strand_id
1 'polypeptide(L)'
;MSEQIKHECGIGLIRLLKPLDYYHKKYGTAFYGINQLQLLMQKQRNRGQDGAGMATIKLDVDPGKKYISRKRSIASNYLEDLFHQIHRHFEGLPSDKLNDPAWLKENKPYMGELLLGHLRYGTHSNNSIETCHPFLRQNNWITR
;
A
#
# COMPACT_ATOMS: atom_id res chain seq x y z
N MET A 1 -23.32 -18.30 -17.37
CA MET A 1 -23.51 -18.26 -15.90
C MET A 1 -22.90 -16.96 -15.40
N SER A 2 -23.71 -15.90 -15.32
CA SER A 2 -23.28 -14.62 -14.75
C SER A 2 -23.31 -14.78 -13.24
N GLU A 3 -22.15 -14.89 -12.61
CA GLU A 3 -22.03 -14.79 -11.17
C GLU A 3 -22.64 -13.45 -10.72
N GLN A 4 -23.46 -13.45 -9.68
CA GLN A 4 -24.04 -12.23 -9.14
C GLN A 4 -22.90 -11.39 -8.58
N ILE A 5 -22.62 -10.23 -9.17
CA ILE A 5 -21.57 -9.32 -8.67
C ILE A 5 -22.05 -8.81 -7.32
N LYS A 6 -21.62 -9.47 -6.25
CA LYS A 6 -21.73 -8.94 -4.91
C LYS A 6 -20.86 -7.69 -4.87
N HIS A 7 -21.39 -6.59 -4.33
CA HIS A 7 -20.68 -5.33 -4.12
C HIS A 7 -19.58 -5.49 -3.07
N GLU A 8 -18.57 -6.29 -3.39
CA GLU A 8 -17.48 -6.67 -2.52
C GLU A 8 -16.26 -5.85 -2.89
N CYS A 9 -15.74 -5.12 -1.91
CA CYS A 9 -14.44 -4.46 -2.00
C CYS A 9 -13.33 -5.50 -2.28
N GLY A 10 -12.31 -5.09 -3.04
CA GLY A 10 -11.11 -5.91 -3.27
C GLY A 10 -10.08 -5.72 -2.16
N ILE A 11 -9.41 -6.80 -1.75
CA ILE A 11 -8.31 -6.75 -0.76
C ILE A 11 -7.08 -7.46 -1.34
N GLY A 12 -5.90 -6.88 -1.13
CA GLY A 12 -4.62 -7.51 -1.43
C GLY A 12 -3.72 -7.46 -0.20
N LEU A 13 -3.19 -8.58 0.24
CA LEU A 13 -2.23 -8.65 1.34
C LEU A 13 -0.94 -9.28 0.82
N ILE A 14 0.19 -8.61 1.01
CA ILE A 14 1.51 -9.13 0.68
C ILE A 14 2.37 -9.11 1.94
N ARG A 15 2.92 -10.28 2.29
CA ARG A 15 3.96 -10.42 3.31
C ARG A 15 5.25 -10.89 2.63
N LEU A 16 6.29 -10.06 2.70
CA LEU A 16 7.63 -10.39 2.24
C LEU A 16 8.35 -11.25 3.29
N LEU A 17 8.56 -12.54 3.00
CA LEU A 17 9.17 -13.49 3.94
C LEU A 17 10.68 -13.33 4.11
N LYS A 18 11.30 -12.44 3.31
CA LYS A 18 12.73 -12.12 3.33
C LYS A 18 12.90 -10.60 3.47
N PRO A 19 14.07 -10.09 3.92
CA PRO A 19 14.32 -8.65 3.97
C PRO A 19 14.33 -8.03 2.57
N LEU A 20 14.12 -6.71 2.48
CA LEU A 20 14.09 -5.98 1.20
C LEU A 20 15.36 -6.18 0.35
N ASP A 21 16.52 -6.33 1.01
CA ASP A 21 17.80 -6.63 0.37
C ASP A 21 17.77 -7.90 -0.49
N TYR A 22 17.10 -8.95 -0.03
CA TYR A 22 16.95 -10.19 -0.81
C TYR A 22 16.20 -9.94 -2.12
N TYR A 23 15.12 -9.17 -2.07
CA TYR A 23 14.31 -8.87 -3.26
C TYR A 23 15.05 -7.91 -4.21
N HIS A 24 15.82 -6.97 -3.68
CA HIS A 24 16.68 -6.12 -4.47
C HIS A 24 17.72 -6.93 -5.26
N LYS A 25 18.44 -7.84 -4.59
CA LYS A 25 19.44 -8.71 -5.24
C LYS A 25 18.81 -9.66 -6.26
N LYS A 26 17.62 -10.20 -5.97
CA LYS A 26 16.95 -11.19 -6.82
C LYS A 26 16.24 -10.58 -8.03
N TYR A 27 15.59 -9.42 -7.86
CA TYR A 27 14.71 -8.81 -8.86
C TYR A 27 15.23 -7.46 -9.38
N GLY A 28 16.39 -6.99 -8.91
CA GLY A 28 16.97 -5.71 -9.29
C GLY A 28 16.25 -4.49 -8.70
N THR A 29 15.33 -4.68 -7.74
CA THR A 29 14.56 -3.56 -7.17
C THR A 29 14.10 -3.84 -5.74
N ALA A 30 14.22 -2.82 -4.87
CA ALA A 30 13.67 -2.86 -3.51
C ALA A 30 12.14 -2.66 -3.49
N PHE A 31 11.55 -2.19 -4.60
CA PHE A 31 10.12 -1.88 -4.74
C PHE A 31 9.25 -3.10 -5.06
N TYR A 32 9.82 -4.31 -5.02
CA TYR A 32 9.14 -5.55 -5.38
C TYR A 32 7.76 -5.67 -4.71
N GLY A 33 7.66 -5.44 -3.39
CA GLY A 33 6.38 -5.52 -2.66
C GLY A 33 5.33 -4.53 -3.16
N ILE A 34 5.73 -3.28 -3.44
CA ILE A 34 4.84 -2.23 -3.95
C ILE A 34 4.36 -2.59 -5.36
N ASN A 35 5.28 -3.00 -6.24
CA ASN A 35 4.98 -3.37 -7.62
C ASN A 35 4.03 -4.58 -7.69
N GLN A 36 4.26 -5.59 -6.84
CA GLN A 36 3.36 -6.74 -6.75
C GLN A 36 1.98 -6.34 -6.22
N LEU A 37 1.91 -5.47 -5.21
CA LEU A 37 0.61 -5.02 -4.70
C LEU A 37 -0.15 -4.21 -5.75
N GLN A 38 0.52 -3.32 -6.47
CA GLN A 38 -0.06 -2.56 -7.57
C GLN A 38 -0.66 -3.48 -8.63
N LEU A 39 0.09 -4.50 -9.05
CA LEU A 39 -0.39 -5.47 -10.03
C LEU A 39 -1.60 -6.27 -9.50
N LEU A 40 -1.57 -6.70 -8.24
CA LEU A 40 -2.69 -7.42 -7.62
C LEU A 40 -3.94 -6.54 -7.53
N MET A 41 -3.80 -5.28 -7.15
CA MET A 41 -4.92 -4.34 -7.08
C MET A 41 -5.47 -4.02 -8.49
N GLN A 42 -4.61 -3.87 -9.49
CA GLN A 42 -5.05 -3.68 -10.88
C GLN A 42 -5.86 -4.88 -11.40
N LYS A 43 -5.45 -6.11 -11.08
CA LYS A 43 -6.20 -7.32 -11.44
C LYS A 43 -7.59 -7.36 -10.79
N GLN A 44 -7.71 -6.81 -9.59
CA GLN A 44 -8.96 -6.75 -8.83
C GLN A 44 -9.77 -5.46 -9.07
N ARG A 45 -9.39 -4.59 -10.03
CA ARG A 45 -10.03 -3.27 -10.25
C ARG A 45 -11.55 -3.32 -10.39
N ASN A 46 -12.11 -4.42 -10.88
CA ASN A 46 -13.55 -4.60 -11.04
C ASN A 46 -14.30 -4.82 -9.71
N ARG A 47 -13.57 -4.98 -8.59
CA ARG A 47 -14.08 -5.13 -7.21
C ARG A 47 -14.07 -3.80 -6.41
N GLY A 48 -13.94 -2.67 -7.08
CA GLY A 48 -14.00 -1.36 -6.42
C GLY A 48 -13.51 -0.25 -7.33
N GLN A 49 -14.39 0.72 -7.59
CA GLN A 49 -14.16 1.82 -8.53
C GLN A 49 -14.26 3.20 -7.87
N ASP A 50 -14.62 3.26 -6.60
CA ASP A 50 -14.88 4.51 -5.89
C ASP A 50 -13.67 5.04 -5.11
N GLY A 51 -12.64 4.21 -4.95
CA GLY A 51 -11.41 4.57 -4.27
C GLY A 51 -10.47 3.40 -4.04
N ALA A 52 -9.25 3.71 -3.60
CA ALA A 52 -8.28 2.72 -3.18
C ALA A 52 -7.43 3.22 -2.01
N GLY A 53 -6.83 2.29 -1.29
CA GLY A 53 -5.83 2.61 -0.29
C GLY A 53 -4.77 1.54 -0.16
N MET A 54 -3.62 1.97 0.33
CA MET A 54 -2.48 1.14 0.66
C MET A 54 -1.99 1.47 2.07
N ALA A 55 -1.66 0.43 2.84
CA ALA A 55 -0.93 0.55 4.09
C ALA A 55 0.28 -0.39 4.05
N THR A 56 1.34 0.01 4.74
CA THR A 56 2.57 -0.77 4.85
C THR A 56 3.07 -0.76 6.28
N ILE A 57 3.61 -1.89 6.72
CA ILE A 57 4.24 -2.06 8.03
C ILE A 57 5.69 -2.45 7.81
N LYS A 58 6.59 -1.66 8.40
CA LYS A 58 8.02 -1.97 8.55
C LYS A 58 8.19 -2.88 9.75
N LEU A 59 8.91 -3.97 9.59
CA LEU A 59 9.25 -4.88 10.68
C LEU A 59 10.61 -4.53 11.27
N ASP A 60 10.84 -4.94 12.52
CA ASP A 60 12.14 -4.82 13.20
C ASP A 60 12.69 -3.38 13.17
N VAL A 61 11.80 -2.42 13.43
CA VAL A 61 12.15 -0.99 13.53
C VAL A 61 12.56 -0.64 14.95
N ASP A 62 13.51 0.29 15.08
CA ASP A 62 13.89 0.81 16.39
C ASP A 62 12.72 1.56 17.06
N PRO A 63 12.60 1.49 18.41
CA PRO A 63 11.64 2.29 19.15
C PRO A 63 11.74 3.78 18.81
N GLY A 64 10.59 4.44 18.68
CA GLY A 64 10.50 5.85 18.31
C GLY A 64 10.51 6.14 16.81
N LYS A 65 10.82 5.14 15.95
CA LYS A 65 10.70 5.29 14.49
C LYS A 65 9.31 4.93 14.00
N LYS A 66 8.83 5.65 12.97
CA LYS A 66 7.54 5.39 12.34
C LYS A 66 7.60 4.12 11.47
N TYR A 67 6.77 3.14 11.83
CA TYR A 67 6.75 1.84 11.15
C TYR A 67 5.50 1.60 10.28
N ILE A 68 4.39 2.30 10.54
CA ILE A 68 3.18 2.23 9.72
C ILE A 68 3.13 3.43 8.78
N SER A 69 2.94 3.18 7.49
CA SER A 69 2.62 4.19 6.49
C SER A 69 1.29 3.86 5.82
N ARG A 70 0.50 4.87 5.49
CA ARG A 70 -0.80 4.71 4.84
C ARG A 70 -1.02 5.79 3.80
N LYS A 71 -1.63 5.43 2.68
CA LYS A 71 -2.15 6.36 1.67
C LYS A 71 -3.50 5.88 1.15
N ARG A 72 -4.39 6.82 0.82
CA ARG A 72 -5.73 6.57 0.30
C ARG A 72 -6.02 7.57 -0.81
N SER A 73 -6.83 7.18 -1.78
CA SER A 73 -7.31 8.02 -2.87
C SER A 73 -8.77 7.70 -3.18
N ILE A 74 -9.52 8.75 -3.51
CA ILE A 74 -10.90 8.70 -4.01
C ILE A 74 -11.02 9.47 -5.34
N ALA A 75 -9.89 9.73 -6.01
CA ALA A 75 -9.88 10.37 -7.32
C ALA A 75 -10.59 9.49 -8.36
N SER A 76 -11.00 10.07 -9.49
CA SER A 76 -11.62 9.31 -10.59
C SER A 76 -10.70 8.19 -11.10
N ASN A 77 -9.39 8.45 -11.19
CA ASN A 77 -8.34 7.46 -11.45
C ASN A 77 -7.65 7.00 -10.15
N TYR A 78 -8.43 6.62 -9.15
CA TYR A 78 -7.99 6.28 -7.78
C TYR A 78 -6.74 5.39 -7.66
N LEU A 79 -6.58 4.36 -8.51
CA LEU A 79 -5.42 3.46 -8.48
C LEU A 79 -4.15 4.16 -8.97
N GLU A 80 -4.24 4.84 -10.11
CA GLU A 80 -3.12 5.58 -10.68
C GLU A 80 -2.70 6.69 -9.74
N ASP A 81 -3.66 7.48 -9.26
CA ASP A 81 -3.40 8.53 -8.28
C ASP A 81 -2.77 7.96 -7.00
N LEU A 82 -3.30 6.88 -6.42
CA LEU A 82 -2.71 6.25 -5.23
C LEU A 82 -1.22 5.90 -5.42
N PHE A 83 -0.88 5.18 -6.48
CA PHE A 83 0.49 4.75 -6.73
C PHE A 83 1.39 5.91 -7.18
N HIS A 84 0.88 6.86 -7.96
CA HIS A 84 1.60 8.09 -8.26
C HIS A 84 1.97 8.84 -6.98
N GLN A 85 1.01 9.02 -6.06
CA GLN A 85 1.27 9.67 -4.78
C GLN A 85 2.29 8.93 -3.91
N ILE A 86 2.36 7.60 -3.99
CA ILE A 86 3.40 6.80 -3.33
C ILE A 86 4.76 7.02 -4.01
N HIS A 87 4.81 6.93 -5.35
CA HIS A 87 6.05 7.05 -6.13
C HIS A 87 6.71 8.42 -6.02
N ARG A 88 5.92 9.50 -5.84
CA ARG A 88 6.44 10.86 -5.56
C ARG A 88 7.39 10.94 -4.37
N HIS A 89 7.32 10.01 -3.40
CA HIS A 89 8.27 9.99 -2.29
C HIS A 89 9.69 9.53 -2.67
N PHE A 90 9.82 8.91 -3.85
CA PHE A 90 11.06 8.35 -4.38
C PHE A 90 11.58 9.14 -5.59
N GLU A 91 10.78 10.04 -6.17
CA GLU A 91 11.20 10.94 -7.23
C GLU A 91 12.35 11.86 -6.76
N GLY A 92 13.32 12.10 -7.65
CA GLY A 92 14.48 12.94 -7.37
C GLY A 92 15.53 12.32 -6.44
N LEU A 93 15.36 11.06 -6.01
CA LEU A 93 16.41 10.37 -5.26
C LEU A 93 17.58 10.00 -6.18
N PRO A 94 18.83 10.17 -5.70
CA PRO A 94 20.00 9.73 -6.42
C PRO A 94 20.05 8.19 -6.48
N SER A 95 20.73 7.66 -7.50
CA SER A 95 20.73 6.23 -7.83
C SER A 95 21.31 5.36 -6.71
N ASP A 96 22.31 5.84 -6.00
CA ASP A 96 22.88 5.19 -4.80
C ASP A 96 21.81 4.92 -3.74
N LYS A 97 20.95 5.90 -3.45
CA LYS A 97 19.88 5.76 -2.45
C LYS A 97 18.71 4.91 -2.94
N LEU A 98 18.42 4.93 -4.25
CA LEU A 98 17.39 4.05 -4.84
C LEU A 98 17.81 2.57 -4.81
N ASN A 99 19.11 2.31 -4.87
CA ASN A 99 19.69 0.97 -4.83
C ASN A 99 20.17 0.55 -3.43
N ASP A 100 19.80 1.31 -2.39
CA ASP A 100 20.07 0.97 -0.98
C ASP A 100 18.76 0.61 -0.25
N PRO A 101 18.42 -0.68 -0.13
CA PRO A 101 17.20 -1.14 0.52
C PRO A 101 17.14 -0.80 2.02
N ALA A 102 18.29 -0.75 2.70
CA ALA A 102 18.35 -0.44 4.13
C ALA A 102 18.04 1.04 4.35
N TRP A 103 18.70 1.91 3.57
CA TRP A 103 18.44 3.35 3.60
C TRP A 103 17.00 3.67 3.23
N LEU A 104 16.44 3.02 2.20
CA LEU A 104 15.05 3.18 1.80
C LEU A 104 14.08 2.78 2.92
N LYS A 105 14.30 1.63 3.57
CA LYS A 105 13.47 1.18 4.69
C LYS A 105 13.53 2.17 5.85
N GLU A 106 14.69 2.74 6.15
CA GLU A 106 14.84 3.66 7.26
C GLU A 106 14.23 5.04 6.97
N ASN A 107 14.51 5.60 5.80
CA ASN A 107 14.29 7.02 5.51
C ASN A 107 13.02 7.30 4.70
N LYS A 108 12.45 6.30 4.02
CA LYS A 108 11.30 6.51 3.14
C LYS A 108 10.02 5.85 3.67
N PRO A 109 8.85 6.49 3.49
CA PRO A 109 7.58 5.85 3.79
C PRO A 109 7.31 4.73 2.78
N TYR A 110 6.35 3.86 3.08
CA TYR A 110 5.89 2.77 2.20
C TYR A 110 6.87 1.61 1.94
N MET A 111 8.15 1.77 2.29
CA MET A 111 9.14 0.70 2.22
C MET A 111 9.04 -0.22 3.44
N GLY A 112 8.23 -1.28 3.34
CA GLY A 112 7.99 -2.25 4.42
C GLY A 112 7.68 -3.65 3.92
N GLU A 113 7.68 -4.62 4.83
CA GLU A 113 7.59 -6.04 4.52
C GLU A 113 6.17 -6.62 4.62
N LEU A 114 5.21 -5.87 5.15
CA LEU A 114 3.80 -6.20 5.08
C LEU A 114 3.06 -5.07 4.40
N LEU A 115 2.32 -5.37 3.33
CA LEU A 115 1.58 -4.41 2.55
C LEU A 115 0.12 -4.87 2.44
N LEU A 116 -0.81 -3.94 2.65
CA LEU A 116 -2.24 -4.14 2.55
C LEU A 116 -2.79 -3.14 1.54
N GLY A 117 -3.43 -3.63 0.49
CA GLY A 117 -4.18 -2.86 -0.49
C GLY A 117 -5.68 -3.10 -0.32
N HIS A 118 -6.46 -2.06 -0.59
CA HIS A 118 -7.92 -2.13 -0.60
C HIS A 118 -8.48 -1.35 -1.79
N LEU A 119 -9.50 -1.91 -2.42
CA LEU A 119 -10.32 -1.29 -3.47
C LEU A 119 -11.72 -1.10 -2.94
N ARG A 120 -12.21 0.14 -2.94
CA ARG A 120 -13.52 0.49 -2.38
C ARG A 120 -14.60 0.42 -3.45
N TYR A 121 -15.67 -0.30 -3.13
CA TYR A 121 -16.97 -0.16 -3.75
C TYR A 121 -17.89 0.54 -2.75
N GLY A 122 -18.29 1.76 -3.02
CA GLY A 122 -19.16 2.58 -2.18
C GLY A 122 -20.62 2.28 -2.46
N THR A 123 -21.33 1.73 -1.49
CA THR A 123 -22.79 1.46 -1.58
C THR A 123 -23.64 2.66 -1.16
N HIS A 124 -23.03 3.70 -0.58
CA HIS A 124 -23.71 4.91 -0.08
C HIS A 124 -23.18 6.16 -0.78
N SER A 125 -24.05 7.16 -0.94
CA SER A 125 -23.86 8.37 -1.76
C SER A 125 -22.72 9.30 -1.32
N ASN A 126 -22.08 9.05 -0.17
CA ASN A 126 -21.00 9.90 0.34
C ASN A 126 -19.64 9.23 0.08
N ASN A 127 -18.98 9.59 -1.02
CA ASN A 127 -17.60 9.18 -1.30
C ASN A 127 -16.61 10.12 -0.61
N SER A 128 -16.24 9.78 0.63
CA SER A 128 -15.24 10.54 1.39
C SER A 128 -13.98 9.71 1.64
N ILE A 129 -12.84 10.40 1.71
CA ILE A 129 -11.54 9.78 2.03
C ILE A 129 -11.57 9.07 3.40
N GLU A 130 -12.42 9.54 4.31
CA GLU A 130 -12.57 8.99 5.66
C GLU A 130 -13.14 7.58 5.64
N THR A 131 -14.09 7.31 4.72
CA THR A 131 -14.70 5.99 4.51
C THR A 131 -13.86 5.06 3.63
N CYS A 132 -12.71 5.53 3.13
CA CYS A 132 -11.80 4.70 2.36
C CYS A 132 -10.87 3.90 3.28
N HIS A 133 -10.76 2.60 3.04
CA HIS A 133 -9.82 1.73 3.73
C HIS A 133 -8.40 1.87 3.13
N PRO A 134 -7.34 1.42 3.83
CA PRO A 134 -7.33 0.86 5.18
C PRO A 134 -7.55 1.89 6.30
N PHE A 135 -8.27 1.50 7.35
CA PHE A 135 -8.37 2.32 8.56
C PHE A 135 -7.14 2.16 9.45
N LEU A 136 -6.83 3.20 10.20
CA LEU A 136 -5.72 3.22 11.15
C LEU A 136 -6.31 3.54 12.52
N ARG A 137 -6.12 2.63 13.46
CA ARG A 137 -6.40 2.88 14.87
C ARG A 137 -5.16 3.52 15.48
N GLN A 138 -5.30 4.75 15.97
CA GLN A 138 -4.18 5.47 16.61
C GLN A 138 -3.91 4.99 18.03
N ASN A 139 -4.95 4.52 18.73
CA ASN A 139 -4.85 4.03 20.09
C ASN A 139 -4.58 2.52 20.11
N ASN A 140 -3.46 2.12 20.70
CA ASN A 140 -3.08 0.70 20.84
C ASN A 140 -3.69 0.03 22.08
N TRP A 141 -4.41 0.78 22.93
CA TRP A 141 -5.12 0.24 24.08
C TRP A 141 -6.26 -0.67 23.62
N ILE A 142 -6.40 -1.84 24.25
CA ILE A 142 -7.50 -2.76 23.96
C ILE A 142 -8.83 -2.07 24.28
N THR A 143 -9.73 -2.02 23.30
CA THR A 143 -11.13 -1.66 23.54
C THR A 143 -11.73 -2.74 24.43
N ARG A 144 -12.17 -2.36 25.64
CA ARG A 144 -12.95 -3.24 26.51
C ARG A 144 -14.35 -3.43 25.95
#